data_AF-A0AAE1EHV0-F1
#
_entry.id   AF-A0AAE1EHV0-F1
#
_cell.length_a   1.000
_cell.length_b   1.000
_cell.length_c   1.000
_cell.angle_alpha   90.00
_cell.angle_beta   90.00
_cell.angle_gamma   90.00
#
_symmetry.space_group_name_H-M   'P 1'
#
loop_
_entity.id
_entity.type
_entity.pdbx_description
1 polymer ?
#
loop_
_entity_poly.entity_id
_entity_poly.type
_entity_poly.pdbx_seq_one_letter_code
_entity_poly.pdbx_strand_id
1 'polypeptide(L)'
;MTVYVIKVLHVVPPHVACVEGQSFEGCALLLADLPLTPSQYTFGRTKVFIKSQRAVHELEEYRRERLEDLAVLVQKTYRGWRQKTRYRLMKAAQVTIATTWRSWKAREEYREMKHRRRVEWAAGVIQLCYVNYQRRRYLTRVLCEMPSDSPIDTSWPLPPTAMAEAGILLRHLHHKWRCHRYRLQFDQTARNRMREKVTASIIFKDRKASYCKSVSHPFLGDYVRLRQNGQWKKMAADTNDQYVVFADIVNKITRSAGKFVPILLAVSTNSLLVLDQRTLQIKYRIPAMDIQRISLSPYMDDIAVLHVKPASPTAELSSSQNINPGCLFGSDEVKRKGDLVLQTGHVIEVVTKLFLVVQNATGKPPDVNICTEFDANFGQNSVLFTFRTAGGLAEVAPGQIRILRRHNRMEVLL
;
A
#
# COMPACT_ATOMS: atom_id res chain seq x y z
N MET A 1 -41.96 33.96 -125.77
CA MET A 1 -42.20 32.50 -125.75
C MET A 1 -41.24 31.88 -124.77
N THR A 2 -41.77 31.60 -123.59
CA THR A 2 -41.06 31.25 -122.36
C THR A 2 -40.67 29.77 -122.41
N VAL A 3 -39.38 29.46 -122.48
CA VAL A 3 -38.86 28.10 -122.23
C VAL A 3 -38.39 28.07 -120.78
N TYR A 4 -39.32 27.87 -119.87
CA TYR A 4 -39.05 27.57 -118.47
C TYR A 4 -39.89 26.36 -118.07
N VAL A 5 -39.41 25.63 -117.05
CA VAL A 5 -40.08 24.49 -116.39
C VAL A 5 -39.95 23.20 -117.22
N ILE A 6 -38.98 22.31 -116.95
CA ILE A 6 -39.13 21.22 -115.96
C ILE A 6 -37.80 20.91 -115.21
N LYS A 7 -36.70 21.65 -115.45
CA LYS A 7 -35.44 21.40 -114.72
C LYS A 7 -35.39 22.01 -113.31
N VAL A 8 -36.41 22.76 -112.89
CA VAL A 8 -36.37 23.60 -111.67
C VAL A 8 -37.30 23.09 -110.54
N LEU A 9 -38.17 22.10 -110.79
CA LEU A 9 -38.97 21.45 -109.74
C LEU A 9 -38.20 20.25 -109.16
N HIS A 10 -37.02 20.50 -108.56
CA HIS A 10 -36.22 19.50 -107.84
C HIS A 10 -36.80 19.16 -106.44
N VAL A 11 -38.12 19.27 -106.30
CA VAL A 11 -38.86 18.85 -105.10
C VAL A 11 -39.85 17.78 -105.53
N VAL A 12 -39.29 16.73 -106.14
CA VAL A 12 -40.02 15.53 -106.54
C VAL A 12 -40.39 14.79 -105.25
N PRO A 13 -41.68 14.46 -105.03
CA PRO A 13 -42.07 13.62 -103.91
C PRO A 13 -41.32 12.28 -103.94
N PRO A 14 -40.93 11.71 -102.79
CA PRO A 14 -40.13 10.49 -102.76
C PRO A 14 -40.79 9.30 -103.49
N HIS A 15 -42.12 9.27 -103.62
CA HIS A 15 -42.83 8.23 -104.39
C HIS A 15 -42.70 8.35 -105.91
N VAL A 16 -42.25 9.49 -106.44
CA VAL A 16 -42.04 9.72 -107.88
C VAL A 16 -40.57 9.57 -108.29
N ALA A 17 -39.65 9.54 -107.33
CA ALA A 17 -38.21 9.41 -107.57
C ALA A 17 -37.77 7.99 -108.01
N CYS A 18 -38.66 7.00 -108.01
CA CYS A 18 -38.35 5.58 -108.24
C CYS A 18 -38.89 4.99 -109.55
N VAL A 19 -39.33 5.82 -110.51
CA VAL A 19 -39.87 5.34 -111.79
C VAL A 19 -38.73 5.18 -112.82
N GLU A 20 -38.23 3.96 -113.03
CA GLU A 20 -37.30 3.59 -114.12
C GLU A 20 -38.04 3.47 -115.47
N GLY A 21 -38.65 4.58 -115.92
CA GLY A 21 -39.42 4.68 -117.17
C GLY A 21 -38.96 5.83 -118.06
N GLN A 22 -39.45 5.89 -119.30
CA GLN A 22 -39.19 7.01 -120.22
C GLN A 22 -39.59 8.33 -119.55
N SER A 23 -38.77 9.38 -119.69
CA SER A 23 -38.89 10.67 -118.98
C SER A 23 -40.28 11.34 -119.08
N PHE A 24 -41.10 10.91 -120.03
CA PHE A 24 -42.49 11.28 -120.23
C PHE A 24 -43.42 10.81 -119.09
N GLU A 25 -43.34 9.55 -118.66
CA GLU A 25 -44.23 8.97 -117.62
C GLU A 25 -44.02 9.64 -116.26
N GLY A 26 -42.75 9.89 -115.88
CA GLY A 26 -42.43 10.60 -114.65
C GLY A 26 -42.99 12.04 -114.63
N CYS A 27 -42.96 12.73 -115.76
CA CYS A 27 -43.58 14.07 -115.87
C CYS A 27 -45.11 14.00 -115.79
N ALA A 28 -45.75 12.97 -116.35
CA ALA A 28 -47.19 12.80 -116.30
C ALA A 28 -47.69 12.54 -114.86
N LEU A 29 -46.98 11.71 -114.09
CA LEU A 29 -47.30 11.47 -112.68
C LEU A 29 -47.07 12.72 -111.82
N LEU A 30 -45.99 13.47 -112.03
CA LEU A 30 -45.74 14.74 -111.35
C LEU A 30 -46.84 15.77 -111.59
N LEU A 31 -47.34 15.87 -112.83
CA LEU A 31 -48.41 16.80 -113.18
C LEU A 31 -49.78 16.37 -112.62
N ALA A 32 -50.00 15.07 -112.41
CA ALA A 32 -51.22 14.55 -111.80
C ALA A 32 -51.32 14.89 -110.30
N ASP A 33 -50.18 14.96 -109.60
CA ASP A 33 -50.10 15.31 -108.18
C ASP A 33 -50.13 16.84 -107.92
N LEU A 34 -50.07 17.65 -108.98
CA LEU A 34 -50.11 19.11 -108.91
C LEU A 34 -51.55 19.62 -109.07
N PRO A 35 -51.91 20.78 -108.49
CA PRO A 35 -53.23 21.39 -108.64
C PRO A 35 -53.41 22.04 -110.04
N LEU A 36 -53.19 21.27 -111.12
CA LEU A 36 -53.37 21.69 -112.51
C LEU A 36 -54.49 20.90 -113.18
N THR A 37 -55.27 21.55 -114.03
CA THR A 37 -56.24 20.85 -114.89
C THR A 37 -55.59 20.42 -116.22
N PRO A 38 -55.97 19.26 -116.81
CA PRO A 38 -55.40 18.78 -118.08
C PRO A 38 -55.54 19.75 -119.26
N SER A 39 -56.48 20.70 -119.18
CA SER A 39 -56.69 21.74 -120.18
C SER A 39 -55.59 22.82 -120.16
N GLN A 40 -54.89 23.00 -119.05
CA GLN A 40 -53.91 24.08 -118.82
C GLN A 40 -52.49 23.75 -119.30
N TYR A 41 -52.21 22.51 -119.69
CA TYR A 41 -50.91 22.12 -120.24
C TYR A 41 -51.07 21.22 -121.48
N THR A 42 -49.98 21.02 -122.23
CA THR A 42 -49.93 20.14 -123.40
C THR A 42 -48.56 19.52 -123.52
N PHE A 43 -48.49 18.22 -123.75
CA PHE A 43 -47.23 17.53 -123.99
C PHE A 43 -46.78 17.70 -125.45
N GLY A 44 -45.54 18.15 -125.65
CA GLY A 44 -44.83 18.03 -126.93
C GLY A 44 -43.86 16.83 -126.92
N ARG A 45 -43.19 16.58 -128.05
CA ARG A 45 -42.22 15.46 -128.18
C ARG A 45 -41.09 15.48 -127.15
N THR A 46 -40.66 16.66 -126.70
CA THR A 46 -39.51 16.82 -125.77
C THR A 46 -39.76 17.79 -124.62
N LYS A 47 -40.90 18.50 -124.58
CA LYS A 47 -41.20 19.57 -123.61
C LYS A 47 -42.69 19.58 -123.25
N VAL A 48 -43.02 20.04 -122.05
CA VAL A 48 -44.41 20.34 -121.65
C VAL A 48 -44.66 21.83 -121.83
N PHE A 49 -45.77 22.18 -122.48
CA PHE A 49 -46.21 23.55 -122.70
C PHE A 49 -47.32 23.89 -121.72
N ILE A 50 -47.11 24.90 -120.88
CA ILE A 50 -48.15 25.44 -119.99
C ILE A 50 -48.83 26.58 -120.75
N LYS A 51 -50.15 26.51 -120.90
CA LYS A 51 -50.93 27.40 -121.79
C LYS A 51 -51.17 28.78 -121.20
N SER A 52 -51.18 28.92 -119.88
CA SER A 52 -51.51 30.17 -119.18
C SER A 52 -50.39 30.61 -118.27
N GLN A 53 -50.06 31.91 -118.33
CA GLN A 53 -49.11 32.54 -117.42
C GLN A 53 -49.55 32.39 -115.95
N ARG A 54 -50.86 32.39 -115.67
CA ARG A 54 -51.42 32.19 -114.33
C ARG A 54 -51.08 30.81 -113.75
N ALA A 55 -51.18 29.76 -114.55
CA ALA A 55 -50.87 28.39 -114.12
C ALA A 55 -49.38 28.21 -113.80
N VAL A 56 -48.49 28.91 -114.52
CA VAL A 56 -47.06 28.95 -114.19
C VAL A 56 -46.83 29.62 -112.83
N HIS A 57 -47.50 30.75 -112.57
CA HIS A 57 -47.39 31.44 -111.27
C HIS A 57 -47.90 30.60 -110.09
N GLU A 58 -49.04 29.92 -110.24
CA GLU A 58 -49.62 29.04 -109.20
C GLU A 58 -48.67 27.87 -108.88
N LEU A 59 -48.00 27.29 -109.89
CA LEU A 59 -46.97 26.26 -109.68
C LEU A 59 -45.73 26.79 -108.97
N GLU A 60 -45.32 28.02 -109.28
CA GLU A 60 -44.22 28.68 -108.58
C GLU A 60 -44.58 28.99 -107.12
N GLU A 61 -45.82 29.38 -106.83
CA GLU A 61 -46.35 29.57 -105.47
C GLU A 61 -46.36 28.26 -104.68
N TYR A 62 -46.94 27.20 -105.24
CA TYR A 62 -46.96 25.88 -104.60
C TYR A 62 -45.55 25.33 -104.34
N ARG A 63 -44.62 25.58 -105.26
CA ARG A 63 -43.21 25.25 -105.04
C ARG A 63 -42.61 26.06 -103.88
N ARG A 64 -42.90 27.36 -103.78
CA ARG A 64 -42.43 28.20 -102.66
C ARG A 64 -42.97 27.67 -101.32
N GLU A 65 -44.27 27.41 -101.23
CA GLU A 65 -44.91 26.84 -100.03
C GLU A 65 -44.28 25.48 -99.65
N ARG A 66 -44.06 24.59 -100.63
CA ARG A 66 -43.45 23.30 -100.37
C ARG A 66 -41.99 23.41 -99.89
N LEU A 67 -41.24 24.36 -100.45
CA LEU A 67 -39.89 24.66 -99.99
C LEU A 67 -39.90 25.22 -98.56
N GLU A 68 -40.88 26.05 -98.21
CA GLU A 68 -41.09 26.55 -96.85
C GLU A 68 -41.43 25.41 -95.87
N ASP A 69 -42.34 24.51 -96.23
CA ASP A 69 -42.69 23.32 -95.42
C ASP A 69 -41.49 22.42 -95.16
N LEU A 70 -40.70 22.14 -96.21
CA LEU A 70 -39.49 21.34 -96.08
C LEU A 70 -38.44 22.06 -95.23
N ALA A 71 -38.29 23.37 -95.39
CA ALA A 71 -37.41 24.17 -94.54
C ALA A 71 -37.87 24.12 -93.08
N VAL A 72 -39.17 24.24 -92.80
CA VAL A 72 -39.74 24.10 -91.45
C VAL A 72 -39.52 22.69 -90.90
N LEU A 73 -39.68 21.64 -91.71
CA LEU A 73 -39.43 20.25 -91.30
C LEU A 73 -37.96 20.02 -90.92
N VAL A 74 -37.02 20.49 -91.75
CA VAL A 74 -35.59 20.42 -91.47
C VAL A 74 -35.25 21.22 -90.21
N GLN A 75 -35.75 22.45 -90.11
CA GLN A 75 -35.52 23.34 -88.96
C GLN A 75 -36.08 22.76 -87.66
N LYS A 76 -37.32 22.25 -87.64
CA LYS A 76 -37.93 21.69 -86.42
C LYS A 76 -37.21 20.41 -85.99
N THR A 77 -36.81 19.55 -86.95
CA THR A 77 -36.05 18.33 -86.68
C THR A 77 -34.67 18.66 -86.11
N TYR A 78 -33.96 19.62 -86.73
CA TYR A 78 -32.67 20.09 -86.25
C TYR A 78 -32.76 20.73 -84.86
N ARG A 79 -33.74 21.61 -84.63
CA ARG A 79 -33.96 22.25 -83.31
C ARG A 79 -34.24 21.21 -82.22
N GLY A 80 -35.08 20.21 -82.53
CA GLY A 80 -35.36 19.09 -81.63
C GLY A 80 -34.12 18.25 -81.31
N TRP A 81 -33.37 17.85 -82.33
CA TRP A 81 -32.11 17.13 -82.17
C TRP A 81 -31.10 17.94 -81.33
N ARG A 82 -30.89 19.22 -81.67
CA ARG A 82 -29.97 20.12 -80.98
C ARG A 82 -30.32 20.25 -79.49
N GLN A 83 -31.59 20.45 -79.17
CA GLN A 83 -32.03 20.58 -77.77
C GLN A 83 -31.90 19.26 -77.00
N LYS A 84 -32.26 18.12 -77.62
CA LYS A 84 -32.11 16.79 -77.02
C LYS A 84 -30.65 16.45 -76.74
N THR A 85 -29.75 16.77 -77.68
CA THR A 85 -28.29 16.59 -77.51
C THR A 85 -27.76 17.46 -76.38
N ARG A 86 -28.14 18.75 -76.33
CA ARG A 86 -27.75 19.66 -75.25
C ARG A 86 -28.23 19.17 -73.88
N TYR A 87 -29.48 18.74 -73.76
CA TYR A 87 -30.02 18.21 -72.51
C TYR A 87 -29.31 16.93 -72.06
N ARG A 88 -29.03 15.99 -72.98
CA ARG A 88 -28.30 14.77 -72.67
C ARG A 88 -26.88 15.06 -72.16
N LEU A 89 -26.18 16.00 -72.79
CA LEU A 89 -24.85 16.42 -72.34
C LEU A 89 -24.91 17.03 -70.93
N MET A 90 -25.84 17.95 -70.69
CA MET A 90 -26.03 18.59 -69.39
C MET A 90 -26.38 17.57 -68.31
N LYS A 91 -27.29 16.62 -68.60
CA LYS A 91 -27.68 15.56 -67.67
C LYS A 91 -26.51 14.63 -67.38
N ALA A 92 -25.74 14.23 -68.39
CA ALA A 92 -24.55 13.40 -68.21
C ALA A 92 -23.51 14.09 -67.32
N ALA A 93 -23.21 15.37 -67.58
CA ALA A 93 -22.30 16.16 -66.75
C ALA A 93 -22.79 16.28 -65.30
N GLN A 94 -24.08 16.57 -65.10
CA GLN A 94 -24.68 16.64 -63.76
C GLN A 94 -24.59 15.30 -63.02
N VAL A 95 -24.89 14.19 -63.70
CA VAL A 95 -24.81 12.85 -63.09
C VAL A 95 -23.36 12.54 -62.69
N THR A 96 -22.37 12.83 -63.56
CA THR A 96 -20.95 12.62 -63.26
C THR A 96 -20.49 13.47 -62.08
N ILE A 97 -20.87 14.75 -62.01
CA ILE A 97 -20.51 15.61 -60.88
C ILE A 97 -21.17 15.10 -59.60
N ALA A 98 -22.45 14.74 -59.65
CA ALA A 98 -23.18 14.29 -58.48
C ALA A 98 -22.66 12.94 -57.94
N THR A 99 -22.31 11.99 -58.81
CA THR A 99 -21.77 10.69 -58.40
C THR A 99 -20.34 10.80 -57.88
N THR A 100 -19.50 11.63 -58.50
CA THR A 100 -18.13 11.89 -58.01
C THR A 100 -18.16 12.60 -56.67
N TRP A 101 -19.01 13.62 -56.49
CA TRP A 101 -19.19 14.31 -55.21
C TRP A 101 -19.69 13.38 -54.10
N ARG A 102 -20.73 12.58 -54.36
CA ARG A 102 -21.23 11.60 -53.38
C ARG A 102 -20.16 10.57 -53.00
N SER A 103 -19.37 10.11 -53.98
CA SER A 103 -18.26 9.18 -53.74
C SER A 103 -17.15 9.83 -52.91
N TRP A 104 -16.79 11.07 -53.22
CA TRP A 104 -15.80 11.83 -52.44
C TRP A 104 -16.27 12.03 -51.00
N LYS A 105 -17.52 12.45 -50.80
CA LYS A 105 -18.12 12.66 -49.47
C LYS A 105 -18.09 11.38 -48.63
N ALA A 106 -18.51 10.24 -49.19
CA ALA A 106 -18.45 8.96 -48.51
C ALA A 106 -17.01 8.53 -48.16
N ARG A 107 -16.03 8.81 -49.02
CA ARG A 107 -14.60 8.54 -48.74
C ARG A 107 -14.05 9.46 -47.64
N GLU A 108 -14.52 10.71 -47.56
CA GLU A 108 -14.15 11.65 -46.51
C GLU A 108 -14.71 11.20 -45.16
N GLU A 109 -16.01 10.88 -45.08
CA GLU A 109 -16.65 10.35 -43.87
C GLU A 109 -15.97 9.06 -43.37
N TYR A 110 -15.59 8.16 -44.29
CA TYR A 110 -14.81 6.97 -43.94
C TYR A 110 -13.41 7.32 -43.40
N ARG A 111 -12.73 8.31 -43.98
CA ARG A 111 -11.41 8.78 -43.50
C ARG A 111 -11.51 9.35 -42.10
N GLU A 112 -12.51 10.18 -41.82
CA GLU A 112 -12.78 10.73 -40.49
C GLU A 112 -13.06 9.62 -39.47
N MET A 113 -13.95 8.68 -39.80
CA MET A 113 -14.26 7.54 -38.93
C MET A 113 -13.00 6.70 -38.64
N LYS A 114 -12.17 6.42 -39.65
CA LYS A 114 -10.93 5.66 -39.50
C LYS A 114 -9.91 6.42 -38.66
N HIS A 115 -9.80 7.74 -38.83
CA HIS A 115 -8.95 8.60 -38.01
C HIS A 115 -9.39 8.58 -36.55
N ARG A 116 -10.69 8.79 -36.28
CA ARG A 116 -11.27 8.72 -34.93
C ARG A 116 -10.96 7.40 -34.23
N ARG A 117 -11.19 6.26 -34.91
CA ARG A 117 -10.86 4.93 -34.36
C ARG A 117 -9.37 4.77 -34.04
N ARG A 118 -8.47 5.31 -34.86
CA ARG A 118 -7.02 5.29 -34.59
C ARG A 118 -6.66 6.12 -33.38
N VAL A 119 -7.26 7.31 -33.22
CA VAL A 119 -7.02 8.18 -32.07
C VAL A 119 -7.51 7.53 -30.78
N GLU A 120 -8.72 6.96 -30.78
CA GLU A 120 -9.27 6.20 -29.65
C GLU A 120 -8.37 5.01 -29.27
N TRP A 121 -7.92 4.23 -30.27
CA TRP A 121 -6.99 3.13 -30.05
C TRP A 121 -5.66 3.60 -29.47
N ALA A 122 -5.07 4.66 -30.04
CA ALA A 122 -3.80 5.23 -29.57
C ALA A 122 -3.91 5.74 -28.13
N ALA A 123 -5.02 6.42 -27.78
CA ALA A 123 -5.28 6.87 -26.43
C ALA A 123 -5.32 5.69 -25.44
N GLY A 124 -5.96 4.57 -25.82
CA GLY A 124 -5.98 3.35 -25.02
C GLY A 124 -4.59 2.75 -24.79
N VAL A 125 -3.76 2.69 -25.85
CA VAL A 125 -2.37 2.20 -25.76
C VAL A 125 -1.53 3.11 -24.85
N ILE A 126 -1.60 4.43 -25.05
CA ILE A 126 -0.86 5.41 -24.24
C ILE A 126 -1.26 5.29 -22.77
N GLN A 127 -2.56 5.20 -22.47
CA GLN A 127 -3.05 5.03 -21.11
C GLN A 127 -2.54 3.74 -20.47
N LEU A 128 -2.56 2.61 -21.19
CA LEU A 128 -2.03 1.34 -20.71
C LEU A 128 -0.52 1.43 -20.40
N CYS A 129 0.25 2.01 -21.31
CA CYS A 129 1.68 2.23 -21.14
C CYS A 129 1.96 3.13 -19.92
N TYR A 130 1.20 4.21 -19.75
CA TYR A 130 1.34 5.13 -18.61
C TYR A 130 1.03 4.44 -17.28
N VAL A 131 -0.06 3.67 -17.19
CA VAL A 131 -0.41 2.91 -15.98
C VAL A 131 0.70 1.91 -15.64
N ASN A 132 1.22 1.18 -16.63
CA ASN A 132 2.32 0.23 -16.40
C ASN A 132 3.62 0.92 -15.99
N TYR A 133 3.93 2.09 -16.54
CA TYR A 133 5.05 2.91 -16.10
C TYR A 133 4.89 3.34 -14.64
N GLN A 134 3.72 3.84 -14.24
CA GLN A 134 3.45 4.22 -12.86
C GLN A 134 3.60 3.03 -11.90
N ARG A 135 3.14 1.82 -12.31
CA ARG A 135 3.27 0.59 -11.49
C ARG A 135 4.73 0.26 -11.26
N ARG A 136 5.52 0.20 -12.34
CA ARG A 136 6.95 -0.10 -12.28
C ARG A 136 7.68 0.95 -11.46
N ARG A 137 7.43 2.23 -11.71
CA ARG A 137 8.06 3.33 -10.97
C ARG A 137 7.78 3.25 -9.48
N TYR A 138 6.52 3.01 -9.09
CA TYR A 138 6.16 2.87 -7.67
C TYR A 138 6.84 1.67 -7.03
N LEU A 139 6.78 0.49 -7.65
CA LEU A 139 7.41 -0.72 -7.11
C LEU A 139 8.95 -0.60 -7.01
N THR A 140 9.60 -0.03 -8.02
CA THR A 140 11.03 0.26 -7.99
C THR A 140 11.37 1.26 -6.88
N ARG A 141 10.56 2.31 -6.72
CA ARG A 141 10.73 3.28 -5.63
C ARG A 141 10.60 2.61 -4.27
N VAL A 142 9.60 1.75 -4.07
CA VAL A 142 9.45 0.98 -2.83
C VAL A 142 10.71 0.16 -2.56
N LEU A 143 11.26 -0.53 -3.56
CA LEU A 143 12.47 -1.34 -3.40
C LEU A 143 13.71 -0.50 -3.05
N CYS A 144 13.86 0.69 -3.63
CA CYS A 144 15.00 1.57 -3.36
C CYS A 144 14.87 2.36 -2.04
N GLU A 145 13.65 2.76 -1.68
CA GLU A 145 13.32 3.53 -0.47
C GLU A 145 12.66 2.62 0.58
N MET A 146 13.15 1.38 0.73
CA MET A 146 12.61 0.49 1.75
C MET A 146 12.87 1.07 3.15
N PRO A 147 11.87 1.02 4.05
CA PRO A 147 12.03 1.43 5.45
C PRO A 147 13.12 0.62 6.15
N SER A 148 13.57 1.12 7.30
CA SER A 148 14.47 0.39 8.18
C SER A 148 13.91 -1.01 8.52
N ASP A 149 14.81 -1.98 8.69
CA ASP A 149 14.49 -3.31 9.23
C ASP A 149 13.94 -3.23 10.68
N SER A 150 14.15 -2.10 11.36
CA SER A 150 13.65 -1.84 12.71
C SER A 150 12.12 -1.87 12.78
N PRO A 151 11.49 -2.73 13.61
CA PRO A 151 10.04 -2.85 13.74
C PRO A 151 9.29 -1.58 14.12
N ILE A 152 9.96 -0.58 14.71
CA ILE A 152 9.33 0.67 15.16
C ILE A 152 9.25 1.74 14.06
N ASP A 153 9.96 1.58 12.94
CA ASP A 153 9.99 2.59 11.88
C ASP A 153 8.63 2.67 11.16
N THR A 154 8.04 3.85 11.09
CA THR A 154 6.73 4.10 10.46
C THR A 154 6.84 4.63 9.03
N SER A 155 8.05 4.83 8.51
CA SER A 155 8.25 5.35 7.15
C SER A 155 7.70 4.39 6.10
N TRP A 156 7.07 4.94 5.06
CA TRP A 156 6.63 4.21 3.87
C TRP A 156 6.46 5.19 2.70
N PRO A 157 6.94 4.87 1.48
CA PRO A 157 6.80 5.75 0.34
C PRO A 157 5.33 5.92 -0.06
N LEU A 158 4.96 7.16 -0.41
CA LEU A 158 3.60 7.51 -0.78
C LEU A 158 3.22 6.88 -2.14
N PRO A 159 2.15 6.05 -2.21
CA PRO A 159 1.66 5.49 -3.46
C PRO A 159 0.95 6.55 -4.32
N PRO A 160 0.99 6.41 -5.66
CA PRO A 160 0.06 7.14 -6.54
C PRO A 160 -1.39 6.84 -6.17
N THR A 161 -2.30 7.79 -6.36
CA THR A 161 -3.72 7.66 -5.96
C THR A 161 -4.38 6.38 -6.49
N ALA A 162 -4.12 6.02 -7.75
CA ALA A 162 -4.66 4.80 -8.36
C ALA A 162 -4.12 3.49 -7.76
N MET A 163 -3.09 3.55 -6.91
CA MET A 163 -2.43 2.40 -6.27
C MET A 163 -2.41 2.53 -4.75
N ALA A 164 -3.23 3.40 -4.17
CA ALA A 164 -3.27 3.63 -2.73
C ALA A 164 -3.53 2.32 -1.95
N GLU A 165 -4.50 1.52 -2.41
CA GLU A 165 -4.83 0.22 -1.83
C GLU A 165 -3.64 -0.74 -1.87
N ALA A 166 -3.02 -0.89 -3.04
CA ALA A 166 -1.83 -1.74 -3.19
C ALA A 166 -0.67 -1.27 -2.28
N GLY A 167 -0.50 0.04 -2.11
CA GLY A 167 0.50 0.60 -1.21
C GLY A 167 0.25 0.23 0.26
N ILE A 168 -1.00 0.27 0.72
CA ILE A 168 -1.38 -0.15 2.08
C ILE A 168 -1.12 -1.64 2.28
N LEU A 169 -1.51 -2.48 1.32
CA LEU A 169 -1.29 -3.93 1.38
C LEU A 169 0.21 -4.28 1.45
N LEU A 170 1.02 -3.66 0.60
CA LEU A 170 2.48 -3.85 0.60
C LEU A 170 3.11 -3.40 1.91
N ARG A 171 2.68 -2.25 2.47
CA ARG A 171 3.15 -1.76 3.77
C ARG A 171 2.86 -2.77 4.88
N HIS A 172 1.63 -3.31 4.93
CA HIS A 172 1.26 -4.32 5.92
C HIS A 172 2.05 -5.62 5.76
N LEU A 173 2.24 -6.08 4.52
CA LEU A 173 3.03 -7.28 4.23
C LEU A 173 4.48 -7.10 4.67
N HIS A 174 5.11 -5.98 4.30
CA HIS A 174 6.47 -5.65 4.69
C HIS A 174 6.61 -5.56 6.22
N HIS A 175 5.69 -4.88 6.91
CA HIS A 175 5.72 -4.78 8.36
C HIS A 175 5.62 -6.16 9.04
N LYS A 176 4.71 -7.03 8.58
CA LYS A 176 4.60 -8.40 9.10
C LYS A 176 5.89 -9.20 8.87
N TRP A 177 6.44 -9.13 7.66
CA TRP A 177 7.66 -9.82 7.29
C TRP A 177 8.86 -9.36 8.12
N ARG A 178 9.07 -8.04 8.27
CA ARG A 178 10.22 -7.54 9.05
C ARG A 178 10.07 -7.83 10.54
N CYS A 179 8.86 -7.76 11.10
CA CYS A 179 8.59 -8.17 12.49
C CYS A 179 8.84 -9.67 12.69
N HIS A 180 8.57 -10.50 11.68
CA HIS A 180 8.94 -11.91 11.71
C HIS A 180 10.46 -12.10 11.66
N ARG A 181 11.17 -11.46 10.73
CA ARG A 181 12.65 -11.50 10.65
C ARG A 181 13.31 -11.04 11.94
N TYR A 182 12.86 -9.93 12.52
CA TYR A 182 13.35 -9.41 13.79
C TYR A 182 13.20 -10.47 14.90
N ARG A 183 12.03 -11.11 15.03
CA ARG A 183 11.82 -12.17 16.03
C ARG A 183 12.70 -13.39 15.82
N LEU A 184 12.99 -13.76 14.57
CA LEU A 184 13.86 -14.89 14.25
C LEU A 184 15.33 -14.66 14.64
N GLN A 185 15.77 -13.41 14.79
CA GLN A 185 17.15 -13.11 15.22
C GLN A 185 17.40 -13.42 16.70
N PHE A 186 16.35 -13.61 17.51
CA PHE A 186 16.50 -13.83 18.95
C PHE A 186 16.41 -15.30 19.32
N ASP A 187 17.46 -15.82 19.94
CA ASP A 187 17.43 -17.09 20.64
C ASP A 187 16.57 -17.00 21.92
N GLN A 188 16.30 -18.14 22.56
CA GLN A 188 15.52 -18.16 23.81
C GLN A 188 16.21 -17.33 24.92
N THR A 189 17.55 -17.34 24.96
CA THR A 189 18.31 -16.59 25.97
C THR A 189 18.18 -15.09 25.76
N ALA A 190 18.34 -14.59 24.54
CA ALA A 190 18.14 -13.18 24.23
C ALA A 190 16.68 -12.74 24.49
N ARG A 191 15.69 -13.58 24.16
CA ARG A 191 14.29 -13.30 24.50
C ARG A 191 14.08 -13.15 26.00
N ASN A 192 14.70 -14.01 26.80
CA ASN A 192 14.64 -13.90 28.27
C ASN A 192 15.31 -12.62 28.77
N ARG A 193 16.50 -12.26 28.26
CA ARG A 193 17.17 -10.99 28.61
C ARG A 193 16.31 -9.76 28.26
N MET A 194 15.67 -9.77 27.09
CA MET A 194 14.76 -8.71 26.68
C MET A 194 13.53 -8.65 27.58
N ARG A 195 12.95 -9.80 27.94
CA ARG A 195 11.84 -9.88 28.91
C ARG A 195 12.23 -9.25 30.24
N GLU A 196 13.41 -9.58 30.77
CA GLU A 196 13.93 -8.97 32.00
C GLU A 196 14.05 -7.45 31.87
N LYS A 197 14.64 -6.93 30.79
CA LYS A 197 14.77 -5.48 30.58
C LYS A 197 13.44 -4.75 30.42
N VAL A 198 12.46 -5.37 29.75
CA VAL A 198 11.10 -4.82 29.64
C VAL A 198 10.43 -4.79 31.01
N THR A 199 10.54 -5.86 31.79
CA THR A 199 10.03 -5.89 33.17
C THR A 199 10.69 -4.80 34.03
N ALA A 200 12.01 -4.63 33.93
CA ALA A 200 12.72 -3.55 34.61
C ALA A 200 12.19 -2.17 34.21
N SER A 201 11.91 -1.95 32.92
CA SER A 201 11.28 -0.72 32.42
C SER A 201 9.91 -0.48 33.06
N ILE A 202 9.05 -1.50 33.09
CA ILE A 202 7.71 -1.38 33.69
C ILE A 202 7.79 -1.03 35.19
N ILE A 203 8.76 -1.60 35.91
CA ILE A 203 8.89 -1.39 37.35
C ILE A 203 9.50 -0.02 37.67
N PHE A 204 10.59 0.36 36.99
CA PHE A 204 11.48 1.44 37.44
C PHE A 204 11.50 2.69 36.56
N LYS A 205 11.08 2.59 35.28
CA LYS A 205 11.10 3.74 34.39
C LYS A 205 10.26 4.86 34.98
N ASP A 206 10.84 6.05 35.01
CA ASP A 206 10.25 7.27 35.58
C ASP A 206 9.91 7.20 37.10
N ARG A 207 10.30 6.11 37.79
CA ARG A 207 10.05 5.90 39.24
C ARG A 207 11.33 5.84 40.08
N LYS A 208 12.44 5.34 39.52
CA LYS A 208 13.75 5.25 40.20
C LYS A 208 14.85 5.87 39.36
N ALA A 209 15.58 6.83 39.94
CA ALA A 209 16.60 7.61 39.24
C ALA A 209 17.75 6.76 38.68
N SER A 210 18.14 5.67 39.36
CA SER A 210 19.21 4.77 38.90
C SER A 210 18.84 3.91 37.70
N TYR A 211 17.57 3.85 37.29
CA TYR A 211 17.12 3.03 36.16
C TYR A 211 17.81 3.38 34.84
N CYS A 212 17.91 4.68 34.50
CA CYS A 212 18.44 5.11 33.21
C CYS A 212 19.88 4.60 32.97
N LYS A 213 20.72 4.59 34.03
CA LYS A 213 22.08 4.06 33.96
C LYS A 213 22.10 2.55 33.71
N SER A 214 21.10 1.82 34.21
CA SER A 214 21.04 0.36 34.08
C SER A 214 20.65 -0.13 32.67
N VAL A 215 20.10 0.73 31.80
CA VAL A 215 19.53 0.31 30.51
C VAL A 215 20.60 -0.26 29.56
N SER A 216 21.76 0.41 29.47
CA SER A 216 22.87 0.01 28.60
C SER A 216 23.66 -1.19 29.10
N HIS A 217 23.58 -1.51 30.40
CA HIS A 217 24.33 -2.61 31.01
C HIS A 217 23.54 -3.93 30.93
N PRO A 218 24.07 -4.99 30.32
CA PRO A 218 23.38 -6.28 30.23
C PRO A 218 23.25 -6.95 31.60
N PHE A 219 22.13 -7.63 31.85
CA PHE A 219 21.95 -8.43 33.06
C PHE A 219 22.72 -9.75 32.96
N LEU A 220 23.61 -10.03 33.92
CA LEU A 220 24.46 -11.22 33.93
C LEU A 220 23.88 -12.38 34.75
N GLY A 221 23.15 -12.06 35.81
CA GLY A 221 22.64 -12.99 36.81
C GLY A 221 23.71 -13.44 37.80
N ASP A 222 24.65 -14.27 37.37
CA ASP A 222 25.64 -14.90 38.25
C ASP A 222 27.00 -14.22 38.15
N TYR A 223 27.23 -13.26 39.03
CA TYR A 223 28.44 -12.44 39.09
C TYR A 223 29.62 -13.17 39.75
N VAL A 224 29.33 -14.12 40.63
CA VAL A 224 30.32 -14.89 41.41
C VAL A 224 30.60 -16.28 40.83
N ARG A 225 29.97 -16.63 39.71
CA ARG A 225 30.04 -17.95 39.06
C ARG A 225 29.63 -19.10 40.00
N LEU A 226 28.63 -18.86 40.84
CA LEU A 226 28.12 -19.83 41.80
C LEU A 226 27.71 -21.14 41.13
N ARG A 227 27.17 -21.08 39.89
CA ARG A 227 26.77 -22.25 39.09
C ARG A 227 27.91 -23.22 38.79
N GLN A 228 29.15 -22.72 38.73
CA GLN A 228 30.34 -23.54 38.45
C GLN A 228 30.94 -24.14 39.72
N ASN A 229 30.60 -23.61 40.90
CA ASN A 229 31.17 -24.04 42.17
C ASN A 229 30.70 -25.47 42.55
N GLY A 230 31.64 -26.37 42.84
CA GLY A 230 31.37 -27.77 43.17
C GLY A 230 30.68 -27.98 44.52
N GLN A 231 30.96 -27.15 45.53
CA GLN A 231 30.31 -27.23 46.85
C GLN A 231 28.84 -26.80 46.75
N TRP A 232 28.58 -25.73 45.99
CA TRP A 232 27.21 -25.28 45.70
C TRP A 232 26.39 -26.38 45.02
N LYS A 233 26.94 -27.05 43.99
CA LYS A 233 26.20 -28.10 43.26
C LYS A 233 25.72 -29.24 44.16
N LYS A 234 26.51 -29.61 45.17
CA LYS A 234 26.12 -30.65 46.15
C LYS A 234 24.97 -30.16 47.02
N MET A 235 25.14 -29.01 47.67
CA MET A 235 24.14 -28.43 48.58
C MET A 235 22.82 -28.02 47.87
N ALA A 236 22.92 -27.52 46.64
CA ALA A 236 21.77 -27.09 45.85
C ALA A 236 20.89 -28.27 45.40
N ALA A 237 21.46 -29.49 45.33
CA ALA A 237 20.70 -30.70 45.07
C ALA A 237 19.77 -31.03 46.25
N ASP A 238 20.28 -30.92 47.49
CA ASP A 238 19.53 -31.22 48.72
C ASP A 238 18.38 -30.23 48.96
N THR A 239 18.60 -28.96 48.60
CA THR A 239 17.63 -27.86 48.84
C THR A 239 16.69 -27.61 47.66
N ASN A 240 16.86 -28.32 46.55
CA ASN A 240 16.14 -28.11 45.29
C ASN A 240 16.27 -26.67 44.76
N ASP A 241 17.47 -26.10 44.85
CA ASP A 241 17.78 -24.71 44.46
C ASP A 241 18.86 -24.65 43.36
N GLN A 242 18.93 -25.69 42.52
CA GLN A 242 19.97 -25.91 41.51
C GLN A 242 20.05 -24.81 40.44
N TYR A 243 18.90 -24.24 40.07
CA TYR A 243 18.80 -23.24 39.00
C TYR A 243 18.97 -21.82 39.54
N VAL A 244 20.22 -21.35 39.57
CA VAL A 244 20.57 -19.98 40.00
C VAL A 244 20.25 -18.96 38.91
N VAL A 245 19.35 -18.03 39.23
CA VAL A 245 18.92 -16.92 38.39
C VAL A 245 19.80 -15.68 38.62
N PHE A 246 20.18 -15.44 39.87
CA PHE A 246 21.08 -14.35 40.27
C PHE A 246 21.99 -14.79 41.41
N ALA A 247 23.26 -14.39 41.40
CA ALA A 247 24.17 -14.55 42.54
C ALA A 247 25.22 -13.44 42.56
N ASP A 248 25.39 -12.79 43.71
CA ASP A 248 26.33 -11.69 43.88
C ASP A 248 26.74 -11.54 45.37
N ILE A 249 27.89 -10.92 45.61
CA ILE A 249 28.30 -10.50 46.96
C ILE A 249 27.68 -9.14 47.24
N VAL A 250 26.74 -9.11 48.17
CA VAL A 250 25.96 -7.90 48.50
C VAL A 250 26.08 -7.58 49.97
N ASN A 251 25.76 -6.35 50.36
CA ASN A 251 25.75 -5.96 51.75
C ASN A 251 24.35 -6.15 52.34
N LYS A 252 24.20 -7.02 53.33
CA LYS A 252 23.02 -7.07 54.19
C LYS A 252 23.10 -5.95 55.21
N ILE A 253 22.04 -5.16 55.32
CA ILE A 253 21.92 -4.13 56.36
C ILE A 253 21.33 -4.78 57.62
N THR A 254 22.06 -4.68 58.73
CA THR A 254 21.65 -5.26 60.01
C THR A 254 20.45 -4.53 60.61
N ARG A 255 19.49 -5.29 61.12
CA ARG A 255 18.26 -4.75 61.74
C ARG A 255 18.54 -3.94 63.00
N SER A 256 19.57 -4.33 63.76
CA SER A 256 19.92 -3.72 65.04
C SER A 256 20.50 -2.31 64.91
N ALA A 257 21.46 -2.12 63.99
CA ALA A 257 22.28 -0.92 63.94
C ALA A 257 22.46 -0.34 62.53
N GLY A 258 21.86 -0.93 61.49
CA GLY A 258 22.04 -0.47 60.11
C GLY A 258 23.43 -0.73 59.53
N LYS A 259 24.27 -1.53 60.21
CA LYS A 259 25.62 -1.89 59.74
C LYS A 259 25.54 -2.76 58.49
N PHE A 260 26.45 -2.53 57.55
CA PHE A 260 26.64 -3.33 56.35
C PHE A 260 27.44 -4.60 56.67
N VAL A 261 26.90 -5.76 56.31
CA VAL A 261 27.56 -7.06 56.46
C VAL A 261 27.61 -7.72 55.09
N PRO A 262 28.80 -7.98 54.53
CA PRO A 262 28.91 -8.66 53.25
C PRO A 262 28.38 -10.09 53.37
N ILE A 263 27.54 -10.48 52.44
CA ILE A 263 26.94 -11.80 52.33
C ILE A 263 26.97 -12.26 50.86
N LEU A 264 26.93 -13.56 50.65
CA LEU A 264 26.64 -14.09 49.32
C LEU A 264 25.11 -14.22 49.19
N LEU A 265 24.52 -13.45 48.29
CA LEU A 265 23.10 -13.56 47.95
C LEU A 265 22.95 -14.43 46.72
N ALA A 266 22.10 -15.45 46.79
CA ALA A 266 21.73 -16.28 45.65
C ALA A 266 20.20 -16.30 45.49
N VAL A 267 19.71 -16.09 44.29
CA VAL A 267 18.30 -16.22 43.92
C VAL A 267 18.18 -17.41 42.98
N SER A 268 17.50 -18.46 43.45
CA SER A 268 17.14 -19.61 42.64
C SER A 268 15.78 -19.39 41.98
N THR A 269 15.28 -20.38 41.24
CA THR A 269 13.89 -20.38 40.74
C THR A 269 12.84 -20.54 41.83
N ASN A 270 13.23 -21.00 43.03
CA ASN A 270 12.31 -21.41 44.10
C ASN A 270 12.44 -20.53 45.35
N SER A 271 13.63 -20.00 45.63
CA SER A 271 13.93 -19.30 46.87
C SER A 271 15.04 -18.27 46.73
N LEU A 272 15.07 -17.33 47.67
CA LEU A 272 16.16 -16.40 47.91
C LEU A 272 16.98 -16.90 49.10
N LEU A 273 18.28 -17.05 48.90
CA LEU A 273 19.23 -17.65 49.82
C LEU A 273 20.27 -16.60 50.22
N VAL A 274 20.52 -16.51 51.52
CA VAL A 274 21.61 -15.73 52.09
C VAL A 274 22.63 -16.70 52.67
N LEU A 275 23.81 -16.67 52.08
CA LEU A 275 24.90 -17.60 52.34
C LEU A 275 26.07 -16.86 53.01
N ASP A 276 26.87 -17.62 53.75
CA ASP A 276 28.21 -17.18 54.10
C ASP A 276 29.12 -17.17 52.86
N GLN A 277 29.87 -16.09 52.66
CA GLN A 277 30.74 -15.93 51.50
C GLN A 277 31.88 -16.96 51.47
N ARG A 278 32.39 -17.40 52.64
CA ARG A 278 33.55 -18.29 52.74
C ARG A 278 33.14 -19.74 52.80
N THR A 279 32.17 -20.07 53.65
CA THR A 279 31.79 -21.47 53.91
C THR A 279 30.65 -21.97 53.02
N LEU A 280 29.99 -21.09 52.27
CA LEU A 280 28.77 -21.37 51.50
C LEU A 280 27.64 -21.98 52.35
N GLN A 281 27.68 -21.81 53.67
CA GLN A 281 26.60 -22.26 54.54
C GLN A 281 25.39 -21.34 54.41
N ILE A 282 24.20 -21.94 54.29
CA ILE A 282 22.93 -21.21 54.21
C ILE A 282 22.61 -20.64 55.59
N LYS A 283 22.62 -19.31 55.72
CA LYS A 283 22.18 -18.61 56.93
C LYS A 283 20.66 -18.39 56.92
N TYR A 284 20.12 -18.03 55.76
CA TYR A 284 18.69 -17.81 55.58
C TYR A 284 18.24 -18.37 54.23
N ARG A 285 17.08 -19.02 54.23
CA ARG A 285 16.35 -19.41 53.02
C ARG A 285 14.95 -18.83 53.08
N ILE A 286 14.60 -18.02 52.09
CA ILE A 286 13.28 -17.38 51.97
C ILE A 286 12.64 -17.91 50.69
N PRO A 287 11.61 -18.78 50.79
CA PRO A 287 10.86 -19.23 49.61
C PRO A 287 10.31 -18.05 48.82
N ALA A 288 10.33 -18.13 47.48
CA ALA A 288 9.84 -17.05 46.62
C ALA A 288 8.37 -16.71 46.90
N MET A 289 7.56 -17.71 47.27
CA MET A 289 6.14 -17.53 47.62
C MET A 289 5.89 -16.71 48.90
N ASP A 290 6.92 -16.52 49.72
CA ASP A 290 6.83 -15.79 50.98
C ASP A 290 7.22 -14.31 50.84
N ILE A 291 7.73 -13.91 49.68
CA ILE A 291 8.07 -12.52 49.37
C ILE A 291 6.80 -11.83 48.88
N GLN A 292 6.25 -10.91 49.68
CA GLN A 292 4.98 -10.24 49.37
C GLN A 292 5.19 -8.94 48.58
N ARG A 293 6.19 -8.16 49.01
CA ARG A 293 6.42 -6.81 48.52
C ARG A 293 7.92 -6.53 48.49
N ILE A 294 8.33 -5.68 47.57
CA ILE A 294 9.68 -5.15 47.49
C ILE A 294 9.59 -3.63 47.55
N SER A 295 10.27 -3.00 48.51
CA SER A 295 10.31 -1.55 48.63
C SER A 295 11.67 -0.99 48.30
N LEU A 296 11.70 0.10 47.54
CA LEU A 296 12.90 0.85 47.19
C LEU A 296 12.66 2.34 47.35
N SER A 297 13.75 3.10 47.36
CA SER A 297 13.69 4.55 47.24
C SER A 297 13.68 5.00 45.77
N PRO A 298 13.12 6.19 45.46
CA PRO A 298 13.14 6.78 44.12
C PRO A 298 14.52 7.34 43.72
N TYR A 299 15.46 7.44 44.66
CA TYR A 299 16.74 8.13 44.48
C TYR A 299 17.81 7.24 43.83
N MET A 300 18.99 7.85 43.62
CA MET A 300 20.23 7.20 43.13
C MET A 300 20.91 6.38 44.23
N ASP A 301 20.16 5.48 44.85
CA ASP A 301 20.64 4.56 45.88
C ASP A 301 20.55 3.10 45.43
N ASP A 302 21.30 2.26 46.15
CA ASP A 302 21.46 0.83 45.90
C ASP A 302 20.72 -0.04 46.92
N ILE A 303 19.74 0.51 47.65
CA ILE A 303 19.03 -0.18 48.74
C ILE A 303 17.71 -0.78 48.24
N ALA A 304 17.44 -2.01 48.67
CA ALA A 304 16.16 -2.68 48.52
C ALA A 304 15.74 -3.37 49.82
N VAL A 305 14.45 -3.29 50.14
CA VAL A 305 13.82 -3.97 51.27
C VAL A 305 12.85 -5.03 50.76
N LEU A 306 13.07 -6.27 51.19
CA LEU A 306 12.23 -7.42 50.86
C LEU A 306 11.29 -7.70 52.02
N HIS A 307 9.99 -7.55 51.77
CA HIS A 307 8.94 -7.80 52.76
C HIS A 307 8.52 -9.26 52.71
N VAL A 308 8.71 -9.96 53.82
CA VAL A 308 8.52 -11.41 53.92
C VAL A 308 7.31 -11.71 54.81
N LYS A 309 6.53 -12.73 54.44
CA LYS A 309 5.39 -13.19 55.23
C LYS A 309 5.80 -13.49 56.68
N PRO A 310 5.04 -13.05 57.69
CA PRO A 310 5.31 -13.35 59.10
C PRO A 310 5.32 -14.85 59.46
N ALA A 311 4.71 -15.68 58.61
CA ALA A 311 4.65 -17.15 58.76
C ALA A 311 5.79 -17.89 58.05
N SER A 312 6.67 -17.20 57.31
CA SER A 312 7.78 -17.84 56.62
C SER A 312 8.84 -18.31 57.62
N PRO A 313 9.27 -19.58 57.58
CA PRO A 313 10.38 -20.05 58.39
C PRO A 313 11.68 -19.47 57.82
N THR A 314 12.10 -18.29 58.30
CA THR A 314 13.51 -17.90 58.25
C THR A 314 14.29 -18.75 59.26
N ALA A 315 14.30 -20.06 59.07
CA ALA A 315 15.02 -20.99 59.92
C ALA A 315 16.53 -20.76 59.69
N GLU A 316 17.26 -20.44 60.76
CA GLU A 316 18.71 -20.60 60.74
C GLU A 316 18.98 -22.10 60.84
N LEU A 317 19.52 -22.70 59.79
CA LEU A 317 20.11 -24.03 59.90
C LEU A 317 21.48 -23.86 60.59
N SER A 318 21.48 -23.51 61.88
CA SER A 318 22.71 -23.54 62.66
C SER A 318 23.09 -25.00 62.88
N SER A 319 24.18 -25.41 62.24
CA SER A 319 24.85 -26.68 62.49
C SER A 319 25.40 -26.70 63.92
N SER A 320 24.64 -27.28 64.86
CA SER A 320 25.16 -27.85 66.10
C SER A 320 24.15 -28.86 66.65
N GLN A 321 24.14 -30.06 66.06
CA GLN A 321 23.59 -31.24 66.74
C GLN A 321 24.53 -31.58 67.89
N ASN A 322 24.28 -31.02 69.08
CA ASN A 322 24.62 -31.70 70.32
C ASN A 322 23.32 -32.29 70.85
N ILE A 323 23.14 -33.58 70.58
CA ILE A 323 22.04 -34.39 71.07
C ILE A 323 22.29 -34.59 72.58
N ASN A 324 21.59 -33.84 73.42
CA ASN A 324 21.33 -34.23 74.80
C ASN A 324 19.93 -34.87 74.83
N PRO A 325 19.79 -36.18 75.07
CA PRO A 325 18.48 -36.83 75.13
C PRO A 325 17.92 -36.62 76.54
N GLY A 326 16.98 -35.69 76.71
CA GLY A 326 16.39 -35.52 78.04
C GLY A 326 15.45 -34.37 78.31
N CYS A 327 14.75 -33.77 77.33
CA CYS A 327 13.65 -32.83 77.63
C CYS A 327 12.57 -32.90 76.54
N LEU A 328 11.49 -33.67 76.76
CA LEU A 328 10.23 -33.46 76.05
C LEU A 328 9.61 -32.14 76.55
N PHE A 329 9.10 -31.31 75.65
CA PHE A 329 8.50 -29.97 75.89
C PHE A 329 9.49 -28.79 75.96
N GLY A 330 10.18 -28.52 74.85
CA GLY A 330 10.66 -27.19 74.51
C GLY A 330 10.05 -26.78 73.18
N SER A 331 9.13 -25.81 73.17
CA SER A 331 8.74 -25.13 71.95
C SER A 331 9.97 -24.38 71.42
N ASP A 332 10.68 -24.95 70.46
CA ASP A 332 11.69 -24.21 69.70
C ASP A 332 10.98 -23.06 68.98
N GLU A 333 10.94 -21.90 69.62
CA GLU A 333 10.51 -20.65 69.01
C GLU A 333 11.48 -20.35 67.87
N VAL A 334 11.11 -20.76 66.66
CA VAL A 334 11.79 -20.35 65.43
C VAL A 334 11.77 -18.82 65.41
N LYS A 335 12.89 -18.18 65.79
CA LYS A 335 13.03 -16.71 65.82
C LYS A 335 12.86 -16.16 64.40
N ARG A 336 11.67 -15.64 64.13
CA ARG A 336 11.28 -15.10 62.81
C ARG A 336 11.92 -13.73 62.64
N LYS A 337 12.86 -13.62 61.70
CA LYS A 337 13.68 -12.43 61.57
C LYS A 337 13.03 -11.30 60.76
N GLY A 338 11.87 -11.54 60.14
CA GLY A 338 11.13 -10.55 59.35
C GLY A 338 11.88 -10.11 58.09
N ASP A 339 11.58 -8.90 57.65
CA ASP A 339 12.04 -8.28 56.39
C ASP A 339 13.56 -8.24 56.26
N LEU A 340 14.05 -8.34 55.02
CA LEU A 340 15.47 -8.34 54.68
C LEU A 340 15.83 -7.05 53.95
N VAL A 341 16.89 -6.40 54.39
CA VAL A 341 17.40 -5.14 53.80
C VAL A 341 18.75 -5.41 53.16
N LEU A 342 18.89 -5.01 51.90
CA LEU A 342 20.06 -5.27 51.06
C LEU A 342 20.55 -3.97 50.44
N GLN A 343 21.87 -3.86 50.28
CA GLN A 343 22.54 -2.86 49.44
C GLN A 343 23.36 -3.59 48.37
N THR A 344 23.12 -3.28 47.10
CA THR A 344 23.79 -3.92 45.96
C THR A 344 23.88 -2.97 44.76
N GLY A 345 25.05 -2.92 44.12
CA GLY A 345 25.23 -2.17 42.87
C GLY A 345 24.41 -2.71 41.68
N HIS A 346 23.80 -3.89 41.84
CA HIS A 346 22.93 -4.53 40.85
C HIS A 346 21.45 -4.49 41.27
N VAL A 347 21.02 -3.46 42.03
CA VAL A 347 19.67 -3.36 42.60
C VAL A 347 18.54 -3.53 41.57
N ILE A 348 18.67 -2.90 40.40
CA ILE A 348 17.67 -2.98 39.33
C ILE A 348 17.57 -4.42 38.82
N GLU A 349 18.70 -5.09 38.64
CA GLU A 349 18.74 -6.46 38.13
C GLU A 349 18.17 -7.46 39.14
N VAL A 350 18.64 -7.44 40.38
CA VAL A 350 18.22 -8.42 41.39
C VAL A 350 16.73 -8.30 41.67
N VAL A 351 16.19 -7.08 41.76
CA VAL A 351 14.76 -6.87 42.01
C VAL A 351 13.93 -7.31 40.81
N THR A 352 14.39 -7.04 39.58
CA THR A 352 13.71 -7.50 38.36
C THR A 352 13.68 -9.04 38.28
N LYS A 353 14.80 -9.69 38.55
CA LYS A 353 14.90 -11.16 38.53
C LYS A 353 14.06 -11.77 39.65
N LEU A 354 14.10 -11.20 40.85
CA LEU A 354 13.29 -11.64 41.98
C LEU A 354 11.79 -11.47 41.70
N PHE A 355 11.39 -10.34 41.11
CA PHE A 355 10.01 -10.10 40.69
C PHE A 355 9.50 -11.20 39.76
N LEU A 356 10.30 -11.59 38.76
CA LEU A 356 9.96 -12.68 37.84
C LEU A 356 9.92 -14.05 38.53
N VAL A 357 10.85 -14.32 39.45
CA VAL A 357 10.88 -15.57 40.22
C VAL A 357 9.62 -15.70 41.10
N VAL A 358 9.26 -14.64 41.82
CA VAL A 358 8.04 -14.62 42.67
C VAL A 358 6.78 -14.73 41.81
N GLN A 359 6.73 -14.04 40.67
CA GLN A 359 5.62 -14.15 39.72
C GLN A 359 5.44 -15.57 39.20
N ASN A 360 6.54 -16.26 38.86
CA ASN A 360 6.49 -17.64 38.38
C ASN A 360 6.06 -18.61 39.50
N ALA A 361 6.47 -18.36 40.74
CA ALA A 361 6.14 -19.22 41.88
C ALA A 361 4.69 -19.07 42.38
N THR A 362 4.12 -17.86 42.32
CA THR A 362 2.80 -17.55 42.90
C THR A 362 1.71 -17.28 41.86
N GLY A 363 2.08 -17.14 40.58
CA GLY A 363 1.19 -16.71 39.50
C GLY A 363 0.85 -15.21 39.50
N LYS A 364 1.22 -14.47 40.56
CA LYS A 364 1.02 -13.02 40.68
C LYS A 364 2.35 -12.31 40.96
N PRO A 365 2.63 -11.16 40.32
CA PRO A 365 3.83 -10.42 40.65
C PRO A 365 3.78 -9.89 42.09
N PRO A 366 4.93 -9.79 42.78
CA PRO A 366 5.00 -9.10 44.07
C PRO A 366 4.73 -7.61 43.88
N ASP A 367 4.19 -6.97 44.91
CA ASP A 367 4.01 -5.53 44.89
C ASP A 367 5.38 -4.83 44.95
N VAL A 368 5.57 -3.77 44.16
CA VAL A 368 6.83 -3.00 44.14
C VAL A 368 6.54 -1.54 44.48
N ASN A 369 6.88 -1.18 45.70
CA ASN A 369 6.68 0.15 46.24
C ASN A 369 7.96 0.99 46.10
N ILE A 370 7.87 2.12 45.39
CA ILE A 370 9.01 3.03 45.21
C ILE A 370 8.62 4.37 45.81
N CYS A 371 9.02 4.60 47.06
CA CYS A 371 8.60 5.73 47.87
C CYS A 371 9.76 6.25 48.74
N THR A 372 9.70 7.52 49.12
CA THR A 372 10.68 8.13 50.04
C THR A 372 10.55 7.61 51.47
N GLU A 373 9.37 7.09 51.83
CA GLU A 373 9.08 6.53 53.13
C GLU A 373 8.24 5.25 53.01
N PHE A 374 8.57 4.23 53.82
CA PHE A 374 7.79 3.00 53.92
C PHE A 374 8.16 2.19 55.17
N ASP A 375 7.25 1.34 55.64
CA ASP A 375 7.49 0.47 56.81
C ASP A 375 8.19 -0.83 56.44
N ALA A 376 9.08 -1.29 57.33
CA ALA A 376 9.70 -2.60 57.31
C ALA A 376 9.49 -3.32 58.67
N ASN A 377 9.05 -4.57 58.61
CA ASN A 377 8.78 -5.39 59.78
C ASN A 377 9.99 -6.27 60.12
N PHE A 378 10.63 -6.04 61.27
CA PHE A 378 11.76 -6.84 61.75
C PHE A 378 11.36 -7.91 62.78
N GLY A 379 10.15 -8.45 62.64
CA GLY A 379 9.60 -9.52 63.49
C GLY A 379 9.00 -8.97 64.77
N GLN A 380 9.82 -8.39 65.65
CA GLN A 380 9.36 -7.83 66.92
C GLN A 380 8.95 -6.35 66.82
N ASN A 381 9.60 -5.58 65.94
CA ASN A 381 9.37 -4.15 65.78
C ASN A 381 9.14 -3.79 64.32
N SER A 382 8.15 -2.93 64.06
CA SER A 382 8.02 -2.23 62.78
C SER A 382 8.91 -0.98 62.80
N VAL A 383 9.67 -0.78 61.73
CA VAL A 383 10.59 0.34 61.60
C VAL A 383 10.26 1.12 60.33
N LEU A 384 10.04 2.42 60.47
CA LEU A 384 9.82 3.33 59.35
C LEU A 384 11.16 3.63 58.68
N PHE A 385 11.28 3.29 57.40
CA PHE A 385 12.38 3.73 56.55
C PHE A 385 12.07 5.11 55.99
N THR A 386 13.01 6.04 56.13
CA THR A 386 12.93 7.36 55.51
C THR A 386 14.22 7.62 54.73
N PHE A 387 14.09 7.95 53.45
CA PHE A 387 15.18 8.34 52.59
C PHE A 387 15.22 9.86 52.47
N ARG A 388 16.37 10.46 52.79
CA ARG A 388 16.58 11.90 52.66
C ARG A 388 17.80 12.15 51.80
N THR A 389 17.64 12.97 50.78
CA THR A 389 18.76 13.54 50.05
C THR A 389 19.37 14.66 50.89
N ALA A 390 20.70 14.67 51.04
CA ALA A 390 21.41 15.73 51.74
C ALA A 390 21.35 17.05 50.95
N GLY A 391 20.19 17.72 50.93
CA GLY A 391 20.03 19.05 50.39
C GLY A 391 20.74 20.07 51.28
N GLY A 392 22.05 20.26 51.09
CA GLY A 392 22.84 21.32 51.70
C GLY A 392 23.42 21.07 53.10
N LEU A 393 23.28 19.86 53.67
CA LEU A 393 23.93 19.48 54.92
C LEU A 393 25.20 18.67 54.64
N ALA A 394 26.34 19.17 55.11
CA ALA A 394 27.71 18.67 54.85
C ALA A 394 28.05 17.30 55.50
N GLU A 395 27.07 16.45 55.80
CA GLU A 395 27.30 15.24 56.61
C GLU A 395 27.62 13.97 55.82
N VAL A 396 27.45 13.95 54.49
CA VAL A 396 27.68 12.75 53.66
C VAL A 396 28.34 13.14 52.33
N ALA A 397 29.48 12.51 52.02
CA ALA A 397 30.18 12.71 50.75
C ALA A 397 29.34 12.18 49.57
N PRO A 398 29.37 12.81 48.38
CA PRO A 398 28.58 12.38 47.23
C PRO A 398 28.86 10.90 46.90
N GLY A 399 27.82 10.07 46.94
CA GLY A 399 27.89 8.64 46.66
C GLY A 399 28.12 7.74 47.89
N GLN A 400 28.24 8.29 49.10
CA GLN A 400 28.22 7.50 50.33
C GLN A 400 26.80 7.41 50.88
N ILE A 401 26.44 6.23 51.40
CA ILE A 401 25.16 6.02 52.07
C ILE A 401 25.42 5.87 53.56
N ARG A 402 24.73 6.67 54.37
CA ARG A 402 24.79 6.55 55.84
C ARG A 402 23.42 6.16 56.39
N ILE A 403 23.38 5.09 57.17
CA ILE A 403 22.14 4.60 57.80
C ILE A 403 22.21 4.88 59.29
N LEU A 404 21.23 5.62 59.79
CA LEU A 404 21.09 5.96 61.21
C LEU A 404 19.82 5.33 61.75
N ARG A 405 19.94 4.50 62.79
CA ARG A 405 18.78 3.96 63.49
C ARG A 405 18.46 4.82 64.70
N ARG A 406 17.25 5.38 64.74
CA ARG A 406 16.68 6.12 65.87
C ARG A 406 15.39 5.43 66.32
N HIS A 407 15.46 4.61 67.37
CA HIS A 407 14.33 3.81 67.87
C HIS A 407 13.61 3.01 66.75
N ASN A 408 12.40 3.44 66.39
CA ASN A 408 11.54 2.83 65.36
C ASN A 408 11.68 3.49 63.98
N ARG A 409 12.75 4.25 63.74
CA ARG A 409 13.06 4.84 62.44
C ARG A 409 14.47 4.45 61.96
N MET A 410 14.57 4.09 60.68
CA MET A 410 15.82 3.96 59.93
C MET A 410 15.89 5.12 58.95
N GLU A 411 16.78 6.08 59.21
CA GLU A 411 17.03 7.20 58.31
C GLU A 411 18.21 6.86 57.40
N VAL A 412 17.94 6.83 56.10
CA VAL A 412 18.95 6.63 55.05
C VAL A 412 19.29 7.99 54.47
N LEU A 413 20.51 8.43 54.71
CA LEU A 413 21.06 9.67 54.17
C LEU A 413 21.83 9.35 52.89
N LEU A 414 21.45 10.02 51.79
CA LEU A 414 21.95 9.83 50.43
C LEU A 414 22.71 11.06 49.91
#